data_AF-A0A842TGL3-F1
#
_entry.id   AF-A0A842TGL3-F1
#
_cell.length_a   1.000
_cell.length_b   1.000
_cell.length_c   1.000
_cell.angle_alpha   90.00
_cell.angle_beta   90.00
_cell.angle_gamma   90.00
#
_symmetry.space_group_name_H-M   'P 1'
#
loop_
_entity.id
_entity.type
_entity.pdbx_description
1 polymer ?
#
loop_
_entity_poly.entity_id
_entity_poly.type
_entity_poly.pdbx_seq_one_letter_code
_entity_poly.pdbx_strand_id
1 'polypeptide(L)' 'MKDIKDKSIDMILCDLPYGSSKCKWDIIIPFKPLWEQYK' A
#
# COMPACT_ATOMS: atom_id res chain seq x y z
N MET A 1 3.13 9.02 -1.86
CA MET A 1 3.75 8.94 -3.21
C MET A 1 4.37 10.29 -3.59
N LYS A 2 5.35 10.78 -2.82
CA LYS A 2 5.81 12.18 -2.93
C LYS A 2 6.69 12.47 -4.15
N ASP A 3 7.31 11.44 -4.72
CA ASP A 3 8.23 11.56 -5.87
C ASP A 3 7.55 11.27 -7.21
N ILE A 4 6.26 10.92 -7.19
CA ILE A 4 5.48 10.61 -8.39
C ILE A 4 4.61 11.82 -8.72
N LYS A 5 4.54 12.17 -10.01
CA LYS A 5 3.70 13.29 -10.47
C LYS A 5 2.23 12.99 -10.21
N ASP A 6 1.47 14.02 -9.84
CA ASP A 6 0.02 13.90 -9.68
C ASP A 6 -0.64 13.42 -10.98
N LYS A 7 -1.63 12.54 -10.84
CA LYS A 7 -2.43 11.97 -11.94
C LYS A 7 -1.59 11.28 -13.03
N SER A 8 -0.38 10.82 -12.70
CA SER A 8 0.47 10.07 -13.64
C SER A 8 0.35 8.55 -13.51
N ILE A 9 -0.58 8.06 -12.69
CA ILE A 9 -0.83 6.63 -12.47
C ILE A 9 -2.28 6.34 -12.84
N ASP A 10 -2.48 5.43 -13.80
CA ASP A 10 -3.81 4.98 -14.22
C ASP A 10 -4.30 3.76 -13.41
N MET A 11 -3.38 2.96 -12.87
CA MET A 11 -3.70 1.75 -12.09
C MET A 11 -2.63 1.44 -11.05
N ILE A 12 -3.08 1.04 -9.86
CA ILE A 12 -2.23 0.45 -8.82
C ILE A 12 -2.76 -0.97 -8.57
N LEU A 13 -1.95 -1.97 -8.93
CA LEU A 13 -2.20 -3.37 -8.60
C LEU A 13 -1.12 -3.81 -7.61
N CYS A 14 -1.49 -4.04 -6.37
CA CYS A 14 -0.58 -4.52 -5.35
C CYS A 14 -1.25 -5.54 -4.43
N ASP A 15 -0.46 -6.49 -3.96
CA ASP A 15 -0.84 -7.43 -2.91
C ASP A 15 -0.33 -6.89 -1.58
N LEU A 16 -1.25 -6.62 -0.66
CA LEU A 16 -0.93 -6.06 0.64
C LEU A 16 -0.61 -7.19 1.63
N PRO A 17 0.29 -6.98 2.60
CA PRO A 17 0.48 -7.95 3.66
C PRO A 17 -0.76 -8.05 4.55
N TYR A 18 -1.33 -9.25 4.59
CA TYR A 18 -2.52 -9.60 5.37
C TYR A 18 -2.20 -10.45 6.60
N GLY A 19 -0.92 -10.70 6.90
CA GLY A 19 -0.51 -11.58 8.00
C GLY A 19 -0.79 -13.05 7.72
N SER A 20 -0.83 -13.44 6.45
CA SER A 20 -1.22 -14.79 6.01
C SER A 20 -0.01 -15.73 5.84
N SER A 21 1.21 -15.21 5.83
CA SER A 21 2.47 -15.92 5.66
C SER A 21 3.37 -15.80 6.90
N LYS A 22 4.40 -16.66 6.98
CA LYS A 22 5.42 -16.63 8.05
C LYS A 22 6.57 -15.65 7.78
N CYS A 23 6.45 -14.83 6.74
CA CYS A 23 7.48 -13.89 6.37
C CYS A 23 7.48 -12.68 7.31
N LYS A 24 8.66 -12.22 7.72
CA LYS A 24 8.80 -11.09 8.67
C LYS A 24 8.18 -9.77 8.17
N TRP A 25 8.01 -9.62 6.87
CA TRP A 25 7.43 -8.45 6.23
C TRP A 25 5.91 -8.53 6.09
N ASP A 26 5.31 -9.70 6.33
CA ASP A 26 3.86 -9.90 6.24
C ASP A 26 3.18 -9.59 7.57
N ILE A 27 3.26 -8.32 7.93
CA ILE A 27 2.60 -7.76 9.12
C ILE A 27 1.37 -7.00 8.63
N ILE A 28 0.22 -7.25 9.26
CA ILE A 28 -1.05 -6.60 8.92
C ILE A 28 -0.86 -5.08 8.92
N ILE A 29 -1.05 -4.45 7.77
CA ILE A 29 -0.97 -3.00 7.64
C ILE A 29 -2.25 -2.35 8.20
N PRO A 30 -2.12 -1.29 9.01
CA PRO A 30 -3.27 -0.50 9.43
C PRO A 30 -3.91 0.21 8.23
N PHE A 31 -5.20 -0.03 7.97
CA PHE A 31 -5.89 0.54 6.81
C PHE A 31 -5.99 2.06 6.84
N LYS A 32 -6.18 2.68 8.02
CA LYS A 32 -6.35 4.13 8.13
C LYS A 32 -5.17 4.93 7.54
N PRO A 33 -3.90 4.70 7.96
CA PRO A 33 -2.75 5.38 7.36
C PRO A 33 -2.45 4.95 5.92
N LEU A 34 -2.86 3.74 5.50
CA LEU A 34 -2.75 3.32 4.10
C LEU A 34 -3.60 4.22 3.18
N TRP A 35 -4.88 4.41 3.52
CA TRP A 35 -5.79 5.22 2.71
C TRP A 35 -5.40 6.70 2.65
N GLU A 36 -4.67 7.22 3.64
CA GLU A 36 -4.09 8.57 3.60
C GLU A 36 -3.05 8.74 2.49
N GLN A 37 -2.42 7.66 2.02
CA GLN A 37 -1.44 7.70 0.93
C GLN A 37 -2.07 7.64 -0.46
N TYR A 38 -3.35 7.28 -0.57
CA TYR A 38 -4.10 7.21 -1.83
C TYR A 38 -5.01 8.42 -2.05
N LYS A 39 -5.12 9.32 -1.07
CA LYS A 39 -5.76 10.64 -1.22
C LYS A 39 -4.79 11.62 -1.85
#